data_AF-A0A9W6ZBC5-F1
#
_entry.id   AF-A0A9W6ZBC5-F1
#
_cell.length_a   1.000
_cell.length_b   1.000
_cell.length_c   1.000
_cell.angle_alpha   90.00
_cell.angle_beta   90.00
_cell.angle_gamma   90.00
#
_symmetry.space_group_name_H-M   'P 1'
#
loop_
_entity.id
_entity.type
_entity.pdbx_description
1 polymer ?
#
loop_
_entity_poly.entity_id
_entity_poly.type
_entity_poly.pdbx_seq_one_letter_code
_entity_poly.pdbx_strand_id
1 'polypeptide(L)'
;MSTLWLMPAGSVHIVAIVLCLYTNMFVGALGHCRLDLNWGFFNTRFHAGHHATSRTNYAQNIELWDRIFGTYEDLKTGDLGKEAKKRAKGKKVQ
;
A
#
# COMPACT_ATOMS: atom_id res chain seq x y z
N MET A 1 8.30 -25.32 11.30
CA MET A 1 7.22 -25.89 12.13
C MET A 1 6.36 -24.74 12.62
N SER A 2 5.12 -24.64 12.13
CA SER A 2 4.24 -23.50 12.47
C SER A 2 3.64 -23.70 13.86
N THR A 3 3.72 -22.70 14.73
CA THR A 3 3.12 -22.70 16.07
C THR A 3 1.59 -22.63 16.05
N LEU A 4 0.97 -22.49 14.87
CA LEU A 4 -0.49 -22.47 14.70
C LEU A 4 -1.20 -23.71 15.23
N TRP A 5 -0.52 -24.86 15.31
CA TRP A 5 -1.10 -26.13 15.78
C TRP A 5 -1.19 -26.25 17.31
N LEU A 6 -0.55 -25.34 18.06
CA LEU A 6 -0.54 -25.37 19.54
C LEU A 6 -1.76 -24.66 20.16
N MET A 7 -2.61 -24.05 19.35
CA MET A 7 -3.74 -23.23 19.81
C MET A 7 -5.06 -23.99 19.66
N PRO A 8 -6.04 -23.82 20.58
CA PRO A 8 -7.34 -24.49 20.50
C PRO A 8 -8.08 -24.19 19.18
N ALA A 9 -8.80 -25.17 18.65
CA ALA A 9 -9.62 -25.03 17.45
C ALA A 9 -10.61 -23.87 17.61
N GLY A 10 -10.53 -22.85 16.74
CA GLY A 10 -11.34 -21.62 16.80
C GLY A 10 -10.63 -20.40 17.40
N SER A 11 -9.61 -20.57 18.25
CA SER A 11 -8.86 -19.45 18.85
C SER A 11 -7.86 -18.80 17.88
N VAL A 12 -7.32 -19.58 16.94
CA VAL A 12 -6.34 -19.11 15.95
C VAL A 12 -6.94 -18.02 15.07
N HIS A 13 -8.25 -18.06 14.81
CA HIS A 13 -8.89 -17.14 13.88
C HIS A 13 -9.02 -15.75 14.47
N ILE A 14 -9.45 -15.60 15.73
CA ILE A 14 -9.62 -14.27 16.31
C ILE A 14 -8.28 -13.56 16.56
N VAL A 15 -7.27 -14.30 17.03
CA VAL A 15 -5.92 -13.72 17.22
C VAL A 15 -5.32 -13.33 15.88
N ALA A 16 -5.42 -14.18 14.86
CA ALA A 16 -4.93 -13.86 13.52
C ALA A 16 -5.66 -12.66 12.90
N ILE A 17 -6.99 -12.58 13.08
CA ILE A 17 -7.80 -11.43 12.62
C ILE A 17 -7.35 -10.15 13.32
N VAL A 18 -7.23 -10.15 14.65
CA VAL A 18 -6.80 -8.98 15.42
C VAL A 18 -5.40 -8.55 14.99
N LEU A 19 -4.47 -9.50 14.86
CA LEU A 19 -3.11 -9.20 14.46
C LEU A 19 -3.06 -8.64 13.03
N CYS A 20 -3.81 -9.23 12.09
CA CYS A 20 -3.87 -8.78 10.71
C CYS A 20 -4.47 -7.36 10.60
N LEU A 21 -5.58 -7.10 11.30
CA LEU A 21 -6.21 -5.78 11.35
C LEU A 21 -5.30 -4.74 11.98
N TYR A 22 -4.70 -5.04 13.14
CA TYR A 22 -3.78 -4.14 13.82
C TYR A 22 -2.57 -3.79 12.94
N THR A 23 -1.96 -4.80 12.32
CA THR A 23 -0.79 -4.61 11.45
C THR A 23 -1.17 -3.76 10.22
N ASN A 24 -2.30 -4.03 9.57
CA ASN A 24 -2.78 -3.21 8.45
C ASN A 24 -3.08 -1.77 8.86
N MET A 25 -3.71 -1.56 10.02
CA MET A 25 -4.01 -0.22 10.54
C MET A 25 -2.74 0.54 10.88
N PHE A 26 -1.80 -0.09 11.59
CA PHE A 26 -0.55 0.53 11.99
C PHE A 26 0.30 0.92 10.78
N VAL A 27 0.50 -0.03 9.85
CA VAL A 27 1.29 0.20 8.64
C VAL A 27 0.62 1.23 7.73
N GLY A 28 -0.71 1.17 7.58
CA GLY A 28 -1.47 2.17 6.84
C GLY A 28 -1.35 3.57 7.44
N ALA A 29 -1.41 3.68 8.78
CA ALA A 29 -1.23 4.95 9.48
C ALA A 29 0.16 5.56 9.25
N LEU A 30 1.22 4.75 9.21
CA LEU A 30 2.58 5.22 8.87
C LEU A 30 2.64 5.87 7.48
N GLY A 31 1.90 5.30 6.50
CA GLY A 31 1.76 5.89 5.16
C GLY A 31 1.09 7.26 5.15
N HIS A 32 0.13 7.50 6.06
CA HIS A 32 -0.54 8.79 6.21
C HIS A 32 0.26 9.82 7.03
N CYS A 33 1.20 9.38 7.87
CA CYS A 33 2.14 10.26 8.58
C CYS A 33 3.22 10.86 7.68
N ARG A 34 3.23 10.55 6.37
CA ARG A 34 4.21 11.04 5.37
C ARG A 34 5.67 10.71 5.73
N LEU A 35 5.89 9.65 6.51
CA LEU A 35 7.23 9.12 6.74
C LEU A 35 7.72 8.47 5.45
N ASP A 36 8.86 8.91 4.90
CA ASP A 36 9.44 8.35 3.68
C ASP A 36 10.30 7.13 4.02
N LEU A 37 9.63 5.99 4.25
CA LEU A 37 10.28 4.71 4.55
C LEU A 37 10.30 3.87 3.28
N ASN A 38 11.51 3.57 2.81
CA ASN A 38 11.75 2.68 1.68
C ASN A 38 12.70 1.56 2.13
N TRP A 39 12.13 0.38 2.39
CA TRP A 39 12.88 -0.79 2.82
C TRP A 39 12.43 -2.02 2.04
N GLY A 40 13.23 -2.43 1.06
CA GLY A 40 12.94 -3.60 0.22
C GLY A 40 11.61 -3.44 -0.53
N PHE A 41 10.64 -4.31 -0.22
CA PHE A 41 9.29 -4.28 -0.81
C PHE A 41 8.30 -3.36 -0.06
N PHE A 42 8.76 -2.69 0.99
CA PHE A 42 7.95 -1.78 1.78
C PHE A 42 8.27 -0.34 1.40
N ASN A 43 7.27 0.36 0.85
CA ASN A 43 7.40 1.77 0.50
C ASN A 43 6.11 2.51 0.88
N THR A 44 6.21 3.46 1.81
CA THR A 44 5.05 4.22 2.33
C THR A 44 4.45 5.18 1.31
N ARG A 45 5.21 5.57 0.28
CA ARG A 45 4.77 6.50 -0.77
C ARG A 45 4.00 5.82 -1.87
N PHE A 46 4.10 4.50 -1.93
CA PHE A 46 3.45 3.64 -2.90
C PHE A 46 1.94 3.85 -2.96
N HIS A 47 1.29 3.80 -1.79
CA HIS A 47 -0.15 3.97 -1.67
C HIS A 47 -0.61 5.41 -2.03
N ALA A 48 0.16 6.43 -1.66
CA ALA A 48 -0.11 7.80 -2.07
C ALA A 48 -0.08 7.95 -3.61
N GLY A 49 0.79 7.18 -4.26
CA GLY A 49 0.85 7.08 -5.71
C GLY A 49 -0.39 6.46 -6.36
N HIS A 50 -0.94 5.42 -5.75
CA HIS A 50 -2.23 4.85 -6.17
C HIS A 50 -3.36 5.88 -6.14
N HIS A 51 -3.43 6.73 -5.11
CA HIS A 51 -4.44 7.80 -5.05
C HIS A 51 -4.28 8.82 -6.19
N ALA A 52 -3.08 9.02 -6.72
CA ALA A 52 -2.83 9.94 -7.83
C ALA A 52 -3.25 9.35 -9.19
N THR A 53 -2.86 8.10 -9.48
CA THR A 53 -3.03 7.48 -10.80
C THR A 53 -4.27 6.58 -10.87
N SER A 54 -4.60 5.89 -9.77
CA SER A 54 -5.70 4.90 -9.58
C SER A 54 -5.70 3.71 -10.54
N ARG A 55 -4.63 3.51 -11.32
CA ARG A 55 -4.50 2.44 -12.32
C ARG A 55 -3.28 1.54 -12.10
N THR A 56 -2.50 1.83 -11.07
CA THR A 56 -1.25 1.15 -10.70
C THR A 56 -1.16 1.13 -9.17
N ASN A 57 -0.26 0.31 -8.63
CA ASN A 57 0.07 0.25 -7.20
C ASN A 57 -1.11 -0.09 -6.27
N TYR A 58 -1.82 -1.18 -6.56
CA TYR A 58 -3.06 -1.54 -5.86
C TYR A 58 -2.85 -1.99 -4.41
N ALA A 59 -1.67 -2.52 -4.09
CA ALA A 59 -1.38 -3.00 -2.74
C ALA A 59 -1.18 -1.82 -1.78
N GLN A 60 -1.77 -1.92 -0.58
CA GLN A 60 -1.72 -0.84 0.40
C GLN A 60 -0.35 -0.74 1.10
N ASN A 61 0.24 -1.88 1.45
CA ASN A 61 1.35 -1.93 2.40
C ASN A 61 2.66 -2.48 1.80
N ILE A 62 2.59 -3.39 0.82
CA ILE A 62 3.78 -3.99 0.21
C ILE A 62 3.62 -4.01 -1.30
N GLU A 63 4.66 -3.60 -2.01
CA GLU A 63 4.65 -3.54 -3.49
C GLU A 63 4.83 -4.93 -4.14
N LEU A 64 5.09 -5.96 -3.33
CA LEU A 64 5.40 -7.33 -3.78
C LEU A 64 4.38 -7.85 -4.80
N TRP A 65 3.09 -7.69 -4.51
CA TRP A 65 2.03 -8.20 -5.37
C TRP A 65 1.94 -7.41 -6.68
N ASP A 66 2.10 -6.09 -6.62
CA ASP A 66 2.11 -5.26 -7.83
C ASP A 66 3.34 -5.55 -8.71
N ARG A 67 4.48 -5.91 -8.11
CA ARG A 67 5.67 -6.36 -8.86
C ARG A 67 5.43 -7.72 -9.53
N ILE A 68 4.77 -8.66 -8.84
CA ILE A 68 4.45 -9.98 -9.38
C ILE A 68 3.45 -9.89 -10.53
N PHE A 69 2.42 -9.06 -10.41
CA PHE A 69 1.36 -8.93 -11.40
C PHE A 69 1.60 -7.81 -12.43
N GLY A 70 2.72 -7.10 -12.35
CA GLY A 70 3.11 -6.08 -13.32
C GLY A 70 2.33 -4.76 -13.23
N THR A 71 1.65 -4.51 -12.11
CA THR A 71 0.92 -3.26 -11.82
C THR A 71 1.75 -2.25 -11.03
N TYR A 72 3.04 -2.53 -10.84
CA TYR A 72 3.99 -1.69 -10.14
C TYR A 72 4.44 -0.49 -10.98
N GLU A 73 4.39 0.71 -10.39
CA GLU A 73 4.89 1.95 -10.95
C GLU A 73 5.70 2.72 -9.90
N ASP A 74 6.99 2.92 -10.17
CA ASP A 74 7.89 3.68 -9.29
C ASP A 74 7.61 5.19 -9.42
N LEU A 75 6.85 5.72 -8.46
CA LEU A 75 6.45 7.12 -8.47
C LEU A 75 7.51 7.99 -7.80
N LYS A 76 8.42 8.50 -8.63
CA LYS A 76 9.35 9.57 -8.24
C LYS A 76 8.56 10.80 -7.80
N THR A 77 9.01 11.47 -6.74
CA THR A 77 8.30 12.58 -6.07
C THR A 77 7.89 13.70 -7.04
N GLY A 78 8.66 13.89 -8.11
CA GLY A 78 8.40 14.91 -9.14
C GLY A 78 7.26 14.57 -10.10
N ASP A 79 6.89 13.30 -10.24
CA ASP A 79 5.94 12.85 -11.27
C ASP A 79 4.49 12.85 -10.77
N LEU A 80 4.26 12.69 -9.47
CA LEU A 80 2.94 12.87 -8.83
C LEU A 80 2.37 14.27 -9.08
N GLY A 81 3.22 15.30 -8.96
CA GLY A 81 2.83 16.68 -9.23
C GLY A 81 2.55 16.96 -10.71
N LYS A 82 3.21 16.24 -11.62
CA LYS A 82 2.99 16.37 -13.07
C LYS A 82 1.71 15.67 -13.50
N GLU A 83 1.47 14.45 -13.04
CA GLU A 83 0.25 13.69 -13.35
C GLU A 83 -1.01 14.36 -12.75
N ALA A 84 -0.92 14.88 -11.52
CA ALA A 84 -1.99 15.68 -10.92
C ALA A 84 -2.28 16.95 -11.75
N LYS A 85 -1.22 17.67 -12.19
CA LYS A 85 -1.38 18.84 -13.07
C LYS A 85 -1.96 18.47 -14.44
N LYS A 86 -1.57 17.32 -15.01
CA LYS A 86 -2.06 16.83 -16.30
C LYS A 86 -3.56 16.51 -16.23
N ARG A 87 -4.02 15.83 -15.17
CA ARG A 87 -5.45 15.61 -14.88
C ARG A 87 -6.23 16.91 -14.67
N ALA A 88 -5.68 17.86 -13.90
CA ALA A 88 -6.32 19.16 -13.69
C ALA A 88 -6.45 19.97 -14.99
N LYS A 89 -5.48 19.84 -15.90
CA LYS A 89 -5.50 20.50 -17.22
C LYS A 89 -6.48 19.82 -18.18
N GLY A 90 -6.60 18.49 -18.16
CA GLY A 90 -7.57 17.74 -18.96
C GLY A 90 -9.02 18.02 -18.59
N LYS A 91 -9.31 18.26 -17.30
CA LYS A 91 -10.65 18.69 -16.84
C LYS A 91 -11.05 20.12 -17.22
N LYS A 92 -10.12 20.99 -17.59
CA LYS A 92 -10.41 22.38 -18.01
C LYS A 92 -10.80 22.52 -19.48
N VAL A 93 -10.75 21.43 -20.26
CA VAL A 93 -11.03 21.43 -21.70
C VAL A 93 -12.37 20.74 -22.01
N GLN A 94 -13.18 20.46 -20.99
CA GLN A 94 -14.53 19.92 -21.14
C GLN A 94 -15.57 20.94 -20.70
#